data_AF-A0A4Y2D4R5-F1
#
_entry.id   AF-A0A4Y2D4R5-F1
#
_cell.length_a   1.000
_cell.length_b   1.000
_cell.length_c   1.000
_cell.angle_alpha   90.00
_cell.angle_beta   90.00
_cell.angle_gamma   90.00
#
_symmetry.space_group_name_H-M   'P 1'
#
loop_
_entity.id
_entity.type
_entity.pdbx_description
1 polymer ?
#
loop_
_entity_poly.entity_id
_entity_poly.type
_entity_poly.pdbx_seq_one_letter_code
_entity_poly.pdbx_strand_id
1 'polypeptide(L)'
;MAYRAISLENGFSPSELLMGRRINTNLPVAKTQLQPYSVNKKVLEAKEERRIEGQKTNYDKHHGVRNLDELDPGQNVWITDRRVTGKVLQKTPYPRSYLVQSGRRVYRRNRKHLIPSPDFHPEPEPEDDSDVTGYQRSPADADPGCPPLMSSPQSPKTYPERPSSCTEASSDPYVTRSGRTVRPPERLDL
;
A
#
# COMPACT_ATOMS: atom_id res chain seq x y z
N MET A 1 16.62 8.41 -9.83
CA MET A 1 17.19 9.69 -9.35
C MET A 1 16.13 10.75 -9.02
N ALA A 2 15.02 10.88 -9.76
CA ALA A 2 14.06 11.99 -9.62
C ALA A 2 13.44 12.16 -8.21
N TYR A 3 12.96 11.08 -7.58
CA TYR A 3 12.23 11.17 -6.30
C TYR A 3 13.01 11.89 -5.18
N ARG A 4 14.34 11.79 -5.16
CA ARG A 4 15.20 12.36 -4.12
C ARG A 4 15.40 13.88 -4.24
N ALA A 5 15.16 14.46 -5.40
CA ALA A 5 15.35 15.89 -5.70
C ALA A 5 14.04 16.68 -5.80
N ILE A 6 12.88 15.99 -5.76
CA ILE A 6 11.56 16.64 -5.81
C ILE A 6 11.25 17.23 -4.44
N SER A 7 10.89 18.51 -4.41
CA SER A 7 10.43 19.20 -3.20
C SER A 7 9.10 18.64 -2.72
N LEU A 8 9.00 18.36 -1.43
CA LEU A 8 7.76 18.00 -0.75
C LEU A 8 6.89 19.26 -0.51
N GLU A 9 5.68 19.10 0.02
CA GLU A 9 4.80 20.22 0.41
C GLU A 9 5.46 21.17 1.42
N ASN A 10 6.43 20.69 2.18
CA ASN A 10 7.23 21.51 3.08
C ASN A 10 8.22 22.45 2.37
N GLY A 11 8.48 22.24 1.07
CA GLY A 11 9.36 23.05 0.24
C GLY A 11 10.79 22.49 0.10
N PHE A 12 11.11 21.39 0.78
CA PHE A 12 12.41 20.74 0.74
C PHE A 12 12.33 19.36 0.09
N SER A 13 13.36 19.00 -0.64
CA SER A 13 13.51 17.63 -1.16
C SER A 13 14.09 16.68 -0.11
N PRO A 14 13.86 15.36 -0.23
CA PRO A 14 14.45 14.38 0.68
C PRO A 14 15.98 14.50 0.80
N SER A 15 16.67 14.82 -0.30
CA SER A 15 18.12 15.01 -0.28
C SER A 15 18.55 16.28 0.46
N GLU A 16 17.77 17.37 0.34
CA GLU A 16 18.05 18.60 1.07
C GLU A 16 17.86 18.41 2.57
N LEU A 17 16.85 17.66 2.99
CA LEU A 17 16.64 17.34 4.41
C LEU A 17 17.75 16.46 4.98
N LEU A 18 18.27 15.54 4.18
CA LEU A 18 19.32 14.60 4.60
C LEU A 18 20.72 15.21 4.56
N MET A 19 21.06 15.96 3.50
CA MET A 19 22.42 16.42 3.21
C MET A 19 22.59 17.94 3.32
N GLY A 20 21.52 18.69 3.59
CA GLY A 20 21.55 20.15 3.65
C GLY A 20 21.91 20.82 2.32
N ARG A 21 21.72 20.14 1.18
CA ARG A 21 22.06 20.68 -0.15
C ARG A 21 21.24 20.05 -1.25
N ARG A 22 21.13 20.71 -2.40
CA ARG A 22 20.56 20.09 -3.60
C ARG A 22 21.57 19.14 -4.24
N ILE A 23 21.07 18.04 -4.77
CA ILE A 23 21.87 17.09 -5.54
C ILE A 23 21.96 17.54 -7.00
N ASN A 24 23.06 17.19 -7.67
CA ASN A 24 23.18 17.41 -9.09
C ASN A 24 22.21 16.46 -9.82
N THR A 25 21.36 17.01 -10.69
CA THR A 25 20.39 16.25 -11.48
C THR A 25 20.57 16.57 -12.96
N ASN A 26 19.88 15.85 -13.84
CA ASN A 26 19.95 16.10 -15.28
C ASN A 26 19.42 17.49 -15.68
N LEU A 27 18.62 18.12 -14.82
CA LEU A 27 18.18 19.49 -15.01
C LEU A 27 19.28 20.46 -14.57
N PRO A 28 19.54 21.53 -15.35
CA PRO A 28 20.53 22.52 -14.98
C PRO A 28 20.11 23.23 -13.69
N VAL A 29 20.99 23.23 -12.70
CA VAL A 29 20.81 23.87 -11.40
C VAL A 29 21.99 24.81 -11.13
N ALA A 30 21.73 25.96 -10.53
CA ALA A 30 22.79 26.91 -10.17
C ALA A 30 23.79 26.27 -9.19
N LYS A 31 25.10 26.48 -9.43
CA LYS A 31 26.19 25.91 -8.60
C LYS A 31 26.10 26.33 -7.13
N THR A 32 25.49 27.48 -6.84
CA THR A 32 25.24 27.99 -5.49
C THR A 32 24.27 27.11 -4.70
N GLN A 33 23.29 26.49 -5.36
CA GLN A 33 22.30 25.63 -4.71
C GLN A 33 22.83 24.21 -4.41
N LEU A 34 23.95 23.84 -5.02
CA LEU A 34 24.66 22.57 -4.74
C LEU A 34 25.52 22.65 -3.47
N GLN A 35 25.72 23.85 -2.94
CA GLN A 35 26.48 24.08 -1.71
C GLN A 35 25.63 23.73 -0.47
N PRO A 36 26.25 23.20 0.61
CA PRO A 36 25.56 22.97 1.87
C PRO A 36 25.01 24.25 2.50
N TYR A 37 23.81 24.15 3.06
CA TYR A 37 23.15 25.19 3.84
C TYR A 37 22.43 24.56 5.05
N SER A 38 22.23 25.36 6.10
CA SER A 38 21.51 24.93 7.30
C SER A 38 20.01 25.06 7.11
N VAL A 39 19.27 23.95 7.27
CA VAL A 39 17.81 23.97 7.29
C VAL A 39 17.33 24.33 8.71
N ASN A 40 16.40 25.29 8.80
CA ASN A 40 15.75 25.66 10.05
C ASN A 40 14.78 24.57 10.52
N LYS A 41 15.28 23.61 11.31
CA LYS A 41 14.53 22.43 11.76
C LYS A 41 13.23 22.78 12.48
N LYS A 42 13.24 23.78 13.38
CA LYS A 42 12.05 24.19 14.14
C LYS A 42 10.89 24.64 13.24
N VAL A 43 11.20 25.41 12.19
CA VAL A 43 10.19 25.91 11.24
C VAL A 43 9.66 24.75 10.37
N LEU A 44 10.56 23.86 9.96
CA LEU A 44 10.21 22.67 9.19
C LEU A 44 9.29 21.74 9.98
N GLU A 45 9.65 21.43 11.23
CA GLU A 45 8.87 20.56 12.13
C GLU A 45 7.47 21.13 12.36
N ALA A 46 7.35 22.42 12.65
CA ALA A 46 6.04 23.06 12.82
C ALA A 46 5.17 23.01 11.55
N LYS A 47 5.78 23.14 10.36
CA LYS A 47 5.07 23.03 9.08
C LYS A 47 4.61 21.59 8.82
N GLU A 48 5.46 20.60 9.10
CA GLU A 48 5.13 19.18 8.98
C GLU A 48 4.05 18.75 9.97
N GLU A 49 4.13 19.18 11.23
CA GLU A 49 3.13 18.86 12.25
C GLU A 49 1.75 19.35 11.85
N ARG A 50 1.63 20.61 11.40
CA ARG A 50 0.38 21.15 10.87
C ARG A 50 -0.14 20.35 9.67
N ARG A 51 0.75 19.93 8.77
CA ARG A 51 0.39 19.12 7.59
C ARG A 51 -0.12 17.74 8.01
N ILE A 52 0.58 17.06 8.91
CA ILE A 52 0.23 15.72 9.41
C ILE A 52 -1.10 15.78 10.16
N GLU A 53 -1.31 16.78 11.02
CA GLU A 53 -2.56 16.97 11.75
C GLU A 53 -3.73 17.29 10.81
N GLY A 54 -3.52 18.15 9.82
CA GLY A 54 -4.51 18.44 8.79
C GLY A 54 -4.90 17.20 7.98
N GLN A 55 -3.91 16.42 7.54
CA GLN A 55 -4.15 15.17 6.81
C GLN A 55 -4.89 14.14 7.68
N LYS A 56 -4.48 13.98 8.95
CA LYS A 56 -5.13 13.09 9.91
C LYS A 56 -6.59 13.48 10.13
N THR A 57 -6.85 14.74 10.46
CA THR A 57 -8.22 15.21 10.73
C THR A 57 -9.12 15.12 9.50
N ASN A 58 -8.60 15.42 8.30
CA ASN A 58 -9.35 15.26 7.06
C ASN A 58 -9.69 13.79 6.79
N TYR A 59 -8.72 12.89 6.95
CA TYR A 59 -8.92 11.45 6.81
C TYR A 59 -9.93 10.92 7.83
N ASP A 60 -9.75 11.27 9.11
CA ASP A 60 -10.61 10.81 10.20
C ASP A 60 -12.06 11.29 10.00
N LYS A 61 -12.27 12.54 9.54
CA LYS A 61 -13.60 13.07 9.20
C LYS A 61 -14.21 12.37 8.00
N HIS A 62 -13.45 12.21 6.91
CA HIS A 62 -13.95 11.61 5.67
C HIS A 62 -14.32 10.14 5.85
N HIS A 63 -13.55 9.39 6.66
CA HIS A 63 -13.77 7.96 6.89
C HIS A 63 -14.53 7.66 8.19
N GLY A 64 -14.96 8.68 8.94
CA GLY A 64 -15.67 8.51 10.21
C GLY A 64 -14.89 7.64 11.20
N VAL A 65 -13.56 7.83 11.28
CA VAL A 65 -12.68 7.00 12.10
C VAL A 65 -13.05 7.14 13.58
N ARG A 66 -13.34 6.02 14.23
CA ARG A 66 -13.64 5.94 15.66
C ARG A 66 -12.70 4.96 16.35
N ASN A 67 -12.41 5.22 17.63
CA ASN A 67 -11.74 4.21 18.45
C ASN A 67 -12.76 3.13 18.81
N LEU A 68 -12.39 1.87 18.60
CA LEU A 68 -13.20 0.72 19.00
C LEU A 68 -13.08 0.51 20.51
N ASP A 69 -14.15 0.00 21.11
CA ASP A 69 -14.22 -0.29 22.56
C ASP A 69 -13.12 -1.24 23.01
N GLU A 70 -12.61 -1.08 24.21
CA GLU A 70 -11.58 -1.99 24.72
C GLU A 70 -12.14 -3.40 24.96
N LEU A 71 -11.28 -4.42 24.88
CA LEU A 71 -11.68 -5.80 25.13
C LEU A 71 -11.11 -6.25 26.46
N ASP A 72 -11.96 -6.86 27.27
CA ASP A 72 -11.55 -7.38 28.56
C ASP A 72 -10.86 -8.75 28.43
N PRO A 73 -9.88 -9.04 29.29
CA PRO A 73 -9.35 -10.38 29.46
C PRO A 73 -10.48 -11.40 29.66
N GLY A 74 -10.46 -12.46 28.87
CA GLY A 74 -11.39 -13.56 28.94
C GLY A 74 -12.57 -13.48 27.97
N GLN A 75 -12.73 -12.39 27.21
CA GLN A 75 -13.81 -12.25 26.24
C GLN A 75 -13.60 -13.14 25.00
N ASN A 76 -14.68 -13.77 24.53
CA ASN A 76 -14.69 -14.52 23.27
C ASN A 76 -14.72 -13.54 22.10
N VAL A 77 -13.80 -13.75 21.16
CA VAL A 77 -13.61 -12.89 19.99
C VAL A 77 -13.41 -13.72 18.73
N TRP A 78 -14.01 -13.27 17.64
CA TRP A 78 -13.74 -13.76 16.30
C TRP A 78 -12.54 -13.03 15.71
N ILE A 79 -11.52 -13.77 15.29
CA ILE A 79 -10.32 -13.24 14.64
C ILE A 79 -10.57 -13.17 13.13
N THR A 80 -10.79 -11.98 12.58
CA THR A 80 -11.16 -11.79 11.16
C THR A 80 -10.10 -12.31 10.18
N ASP A 81 -8.82 -12.04 10.45
CA ASP A 81 -7.72 -12.40 9.55
C ASP A 81 -7.59 -13.91 9.37
N ARG A 82 -7.84 -14.66 10.45
CA ARG A 82 -7.67 -16.12 10.50
C ARG A 82 -8.99 -16.86 10.34
N ARG A 83 -10.12 -16.17 10.52
CA ARG A 83 -11.46 -16.77 10.54
C ARG A 83 -11.57 -17.88 11.59
N VAL A 84 -11.03 -17.61 12.78
CA VAL A 84 -11.06 -18.55 13.92
C VAL A 84 -11.51 -17.80 15.17
N THR A 85 -12.23 -18.50 16.03
CA THR A 85 -12.60 -18.02 17.36
C THR A 85 -11.42 -18.11 18.32
N GLY A 86 -11.33 -17.16 19.23
CA GLY A 86 -10.37 -17.18 20.32
C GLY A 86 -10.87 -16.43 21.55
N LYS A 87 -10.10 -16.51 22.62
CA LYS A 87 -10.33 -15.84 23.89
C LYS A 87 -9.25 -14.80 24.11
N VAL A 88 -9.63 -13.58 24.46
CA VAL A 88 -8.68 -12.52 24.80
C VAL A 88 -7.93 -12.93 26.06
N LEU A 89 -6.60 -12.95 26.00
CA LEU A 89 -5.76 -13.17 27.17
C LEU A 89 -5.52 -11.86 27.90
N GLN A 90 -4.99 -10.86 27.19
CA GLN A 90 -4.68 -9.56 27.77
C GLN A 90 -4.42 -8.49 26.70
N LYS A 91 -4.53 -7.23 27.11
CA LYS A 91 -4.07 -6.07 26.36
C LYS A 91 -2.55 -5.97 26.43
N THR A 92 -1.90 -5.67 25.30
CA THR A 92 -0.45 -5.45 25.28
C THR A 92 -0.12 -3.99 25.65
N PRO A 93 1.13 -3.66 26.06
CA PRO A 93 1.54 -2.27 26.29
C PRO A 93 1.47 -1.40 25.03
N TYR A 94 1.38 -2.01 23.85
CA TYR A 94 1.25 -1.31 22.58
C TYR A 94 -0.21 -0.96 22.29
N PRO A 95 -0.49 0.23 21.71
CA PRO A 95 -1.84 0.68 21.45
C PRO A 95 -2.58 -0.28 20.51
N ARG A 96 -3.88 -0.49 20.79
CA ARG A 96 -4.80 -1.29 19.96
C ARG A 96 -4.35 -2.74 19.73
N SER A 97 -3.42 -3.29 20.50
CA SER A 97 -2.91 -4.66 20.32
C SER A 97 -3.28 -5.55 21.51
N TYR A 98 -3.73 -6.77 21.20
CA TYR A 98 -4.22 -7.77 22.15
C TYR A 98 -3.55 -9.12 21.89
N LEU A 99 -3.37 -9.89 22.96
CA LEU A 99 -3.05 -11.31 22.88
C LEU A 99 -4.35 -12.11 22.95
N VAL A 100 -4.53 -13.03 22.01
CA VAL A 100 -5.73 -13.86 21.88
C VAL A 100 -5.31 -15.31 21.75
N GLN A 101 -5.85 -16.17 22.59
CA GLN A 101 -5.65 -17.61 22.54
C GLN A 101 -6.71 -18.25 21.66
N SER A 102 -6.30 -19.09 20.73
CA SER A 102 -7.20 -19.87 19.88
C SER A 102 -6.64 -21.29 19.82
N GLY A 103 -7.37 -22.24 20.39
CA GLY A 103 -6.89 -23.58 20.68
C GLY A 103 -5.56 -23.56 21.46
N ARG A 104 -4.55 -24.25 20.92
CA ARG A 104 -3.20 -24.36 21.52
C ARG A 104 -2.27 -23.17 21.19
N ARG A 105 -2.70 -22.21 20.36
CA ARG A 105 -1.85 -21.12 19.86
C ARG A 105 -2.27 -19.78 20.42
N VAL A 106 -1.29 -18.89 20.62
CA VAL A 106 -1.51 -17.51 21.04
C VAL A 106 -1.11 -16.56 19.91
N TYR A 107 -1.98 -15.60 19.63
CA TYR A 107 -1.80 -14.61 18.57
C TYR A 107 -1.79 -13.20 19.13
N ARG A 108 -0.86 -12.38 18.63
CA ARG A 108 -0.95 -10.92 18.76
C ARG A 108 -1.78 -10.37 17.61
N ARG A 109 -2.89 -9.69 17.90
CA ARG A 109 -3.80 -9.09 16.90
C ARG A 109 -4.19 -7.67 17.26
N ASN A 110 -4.50 -6.87 16.24
CA ASN A 110 -5.02 -5.53 16.43
C ASN A 110 -6.51 -5.58 16.79
N ARG A 111 -7.00 -4.62 17.58
CA ARG A 111 -8.40 -4.49 17.98
C ARG A 111 -9.38 -4.53 16.81
N LYS A 112 -9.00 -3.94 15.67
CA LYS A 112 -9.84 -3.91 14.46
C LYS A 112 -10.08 -5.28 13.83
N HIS A 113 -9.26 -6.29 14.17
CA HIS A 113 -9.41 -7.67 13.69
C HIS A 113 -10.12 -8.58 14.70
N LEU A 114 -10.52 -8.05 15.86
CA LEU A 114 -11.18 -8.79 16.92
C LEU A 114 -12.61 -8.31 17.03
N ILE A 115 -13.56 -9.19 16.71
CA ILE A 115 -14.99 -8.90 16.84
C ILE A 115 -15.48 -9.63 18.09
N PRO A 116 -15.99 -8.93 19.12
CA PRO A 116 -16.67 -9.57 20.24
C PRO A 116 -17.74 -10.53 19.75
N SER A 117 -17.69 -11.77 20.22
CA SER A 117 -18.66 -12.79 19.82
C SER A 117 -18.93 -13.71 21.01
N PRO A 118 -19.91 -13.37 21.87
CA PRO A 118 -20.20 -14.12 23.09
C PRO A 118 -20.76 -15.52 22.80
N ASP A 119 -21.38 -15.71 21.63
CA ASP A 119 -22.11 -16.94 21.29
C ASP A 119 -21.21 -18.05 20.72
N PHE A 120 -19.92 -17.78 20.49
CA PHE A 120 -19.01 -18.77 19.91
C PHE A 120 -18.19 -19.45 21.00
N HIS A 121 -18.58 -20.68 21.29
CA HIS A 121 -17.72 -21.64 21.97
C HIS A 121 -16.70 -22.18 20.96
N PRO A 122 -15.39 -22.24 21.31
CA PRO A 122 -14.44 -22.94 20.46
C PRO A 122 -14.90 -24.39 20.35
N GLU A 123 -15.22 -24.82 19.13
CA GLU A 123 -15.37 -26.23 18.80
C GLU A 123 -14.04 -26.90 19.17
N PRO A 124 -14.05 -27.96 20.00
CA PRO A 124 -12.81 -28.65 20.34
C PRO A 124 -12.23 -29.22 19.04
N GLU A 125 -11.03 -28.79 18.67
CA GLU A 125 -10.31 -29.42 17.57
C GLU A 125 -10.13 -30.91 17.92
N PRO A 126 -10.37 -31.83 16.97
CA PRO A 126 -10.15 -33.25 17.20
C PRO A 126 -8.69 -33.44 17.60
N GLU A 127 -8.47 -34.23 18.64
CA GLU A 127 -7.14 -34.61 19.10
C GLU A 127 -6.48 -35.43 17.99
N ASP A 128 -5.53 -34.82 17.27
CA ASP A 128 -4.65 -35.57 16.37
C ASP A 128 -3.65 -36.32 17.26
N ASP A 129 -4.04 -37.55 17.59
CA ASP A 129 -3.25 -38.55 18.29
C ASP A 129 -2.07 -38.93 17.40
N SER A 130 -0.94 -38.25 17.60
CA SER A 130 0.28 -38.50 16.85
C SER A 130 1.03 -39.66 17.50
N ASP A 131 0.65 -40.87 17.09
CA ASP A 131 1.39 -42.09 17.39
C ASP A 131 2.70 -42.14 16.57
N VAL A 132 3.79 -41.97 17.30
CA VAL A 132 5.08 -42.67 17.25
C VAL A 132 5.55 -43.36 15.93
N THR A 133 6.83 -43.09 15.65
CA THR A 133 7.84 -43.86 14.88
C THR A 133 7.98 -43.67 13.37
N GLY A 134 9.23 -43.42 12.98
CA GLY A 134 9.72 -43.79 11.65
C GLY A 134 10.62 -42.77 10.97
N TYR A 135 11.80 -42.52 11.53
CA TYR A 135 12.91 -42.04 10.71
C TYR A 135 13.19 -43.06 9.60
N GLN A 136 12.94 -42.69 8.35
CA GLN A 136 13.63 -43.31 7.23
C GLN A 136 14.05 -42.23 6.24
N ARG A 137 15.28 -41.75 6.45
CA ARG A 137 16.04 -41.00 5.46
C ARG A 137 16.74 -42.03 4.60
N SER A 138 16.33 -42.17 3.35
CA SER A 138 17.13 -42.82 2.32
C SER A 138 17.56 -41.77 1.29
N PRO A 139 18.86 -41.64 1.01
CA PRO A 139 19.37 -40.83 -0.08
C PRO A 139 19.43 -41.67 -1.37
N ALA A 140 19.13 -41.07 -2.50
CA ALA A 140 19.53 -41.62 -3.80
C ALA A 140 19.77 -40.46 -4.77
N ASP A 141 21.05 -40.22 -5.04
CA ASP A 141 21.56 -39.40 -6.13
C ASP A 141 21.12 -39.96 -7.49
N ALA A 142 20.64 -39.08 -8.37
CA ALA A 142 20.87 -39.10 -9.82
C ALA A 142 20.31 -37.83 -10.48
N ASP A 143 21.20 -36.91 -10.85
CA ASP A 143 21.04 -35.95 -11.95
C ASP A 143 22.13 -36.33 -12.97
N PRO A 144 21.87 -36.44 -14.30
CA PRO A 144 21.74 -35.27 -15.15
C PRO A 144 20.79 -35.43 -16.36
N GLY A 145 19.97 -34.42 -16.66
CA GLY A 145 19.23 -34.39 -17.93
C GLY A 145 18.33 -33.17 -18.15
N CYS A 146 18.90 -31.98 -18.30
CA CYS A 146 18.20 -30.79 -18.82
C CYS A 146 18.10 -30.82 -20.37
N PRO A 147 17.31 -29.95 -21.05
CA PRO A 147 15.97 -29.35 -20.82
C PRO A 147 15.13 -29.51 -22.16
N PRO A 148 14.20 -28.64 -22.64
CA PRO A 148 13.41 -27.53 -22.06
C PRO A 148 11.88 -27.55 -22.38
N LEU A 149 11.15 -26.70 -21.66
CA LEU A 149 9.98 -25.92 -22.10
C LEU A 149 8.85 -26.64 -22.87
N MET A 150 7.68 -26.80 -22.25
CA MET A 150 6.41 -26.84 -22.98
C MET A 150 5.42 -25.86 -22.37
N SER A 151 5.13 -24.87 -23.21
CA SER A 151 4.14 -23.81 -23.10
C SER A 151 2.71 -24.34 -23.17
N SER A 152 1.78 -23.61 -22.56
CA SER A 152 0.36 -23.55 -22.97
C SER A 152 -0.34 -22.38 -22.27
N PRO A 153 -1.38 -21.77 -22.86
CA PRO A 153 -1.28 -20.91 -24.02
C PRO A 153 -1.69 -19.48 -23.64
N GLN A 154 -0.88 -18.50 -24.04
CA GLN A 154 -1.26 -17.10 -23.98
C GLN A 154 -2.27 -16.83 -25.08
N SER A 155 -3.55 -16.75 -24.70
CA SER A 155 -4.61 -16.24 -25.57
C SER A 155 -4.27 -14.81 -26.02
N PRO A 156 -4.18 -14.53 -27.33
CA PRO A 156 -3.98 -13.16 -27.80
C PRO A 156 -5.27 -12.39 -27.52
N LYS A 157 -5.18 -11.37 -26.65
CA LYS A 157 -6.17 -10.30 -26.64
C LYS A 157 -5.91 -9.46 -27.88
N THR A 158 -6.59 -9.82 -28.96
CA THR A 158 -6.84 -8.97 -30.12
C THR A 158 -7.45 -7.67 -29.61
N TYR A 159 -6.66 -6.60 -29.63
CA TYR A 159 -7.21 -5.26 -29.62
C TYR A 159 -7.88 -5.05 -30.98
N PRO A 160 -9.15 -4.64 -31.06
CA PRO A 160 -9.66 -4.15 -32.31
C PRO A 160 -8.85 -2.89 -32.66
N GLU A 161 -8.09 -2.98 -33.75
CA GLU A 161 -7.59 -1.80 -34.45
C GLU A 161 -8.80 -0.90 -34.72
N ARG A 162 -8.78 0.28 -34.11
CA ARG A 162 -9.65 1.36 -34.53
C ARG A 162 -9.00 1.93 -35.78
N PRO A 163 -9.72 2.00 -36.92
CA PRO A 163 -9.13 2.55 -38.13
C PRO A 163 -8.66 3.97 -37.84
N SER A 164 -7.39 4.21 -38.16
CA SER A 164 -6.83 5.52 -38.41
C SER A 164 -7.67 6.19 -39.50
N SER A 165 -8.75 6.85 -39.11
CA SER A 165 -9.29 7.90 -39.95
C SER A 165 -8.38 9.10 -39.74
N CYS A 166 -7.41 9.26 -40.66
CA CYS A 166 -6.85 10.56 -40.96
C CYS A 166 -8.03 11.48 -41.26
N THR A 167 -8.51 12.21 -40.26
CA THR A 167 -9.46 13.28 -40.51
C THR A 167 -8.66 14.38 -41.15
N GLU A 168 -8.82 14.51 -42.47
CA GLU A 168 -8.44 15.71 -43.19
C GLU A 168 -8.88 16.92 -42.36
N ALA A 169 -8.00 17.90 -42.23
CA ALA A 169 -8.28 19.13 -41.49
C ALA A 169 -9.40 19.89 -42.21
N SER A 170 -10.65 19.54 -41.92
CA SER A 170 -11.80 20.32 -42.34
C SER A 170 -11.75 21.64 -41.58
N SER A 171 -11.78 22.73 -42.32
CA SER A 171 -11.80 24.11 -41.83
C SER A 171 -13.06 24.45 -41.01
N ASP A 172 -14.05 23.56 -40.98
CA ASP A 172 -15.36 23.87 -40.45
C ASP A 172 -15.54 23.46 -38.97
N PRO A 173 -16.20 24.30 -38.17
CA PRO A 173 -16.50 23.97 -36.77
C PRO A 173 -17.50 22.82 -36.69
N TYR A 174 -17.23 21.85 -35.80
CA TYR A 174 -18.10 20.69 -35.57
C TYR A 174 -18.51 20.57 -34.10
N VAL A 175 -19.58 19.81 -33.83
CA VAL A 175 -20.14 19.61 -32.48
C VAL A 175 -19.81 18.22 -31.97
N THR A 176 -19.27 18.12 -30.75
CA THR A 176 -18.99 16.82 -30.11
C THR A 176 -20.28 16.15 -29.63
N ARG A 177 -20.22 14.83 -29.39
CA ARG A 177 -21.32 14.05 -28.80
C ARG A 177 -21.86 14.65 -27.48
N SER A 178 -21.04 15.39 -26.73
CA SER A 178 -21.45 16.06 -25.48
C SER A 178 -21.97 17.49 -25.70
N GLY A 179 -22.24 17.90 -26.94
CA GLY A 179 -22.81 19.21 -27.29
C GLY A 179 -21.82 20.38 -27.28
N ARG A 180 -20.49 20.13 -27.26
CA ARG A 180 -19.49 21.21 -27.29
C ARG A 180 -19.10 21.52 -28.73
N THR A 181 -19.15 22.79 -29.13
CA THR A 181 -18.64 23.23 -30.44
C THR A 181 -17.12 23.36 -30.40
N VAL A 182 -16.42 22.65 -31.30
CA VAL A 182 -14.97 22.74 -31.47
C VAL A 182 -14.68 23.66 -32.64
N ARG A 183 -13.96 24.75 -32.38
CA ARG A 183 -13.47 25.68 -33.41
C ARG A 183 -11.96 25.47 -33.60
N PRO A 184 -11.49 25.10 -34.81
CA PRO A 184 -10.06 24.96 -35.06
C PRO A 184 -9.35 26.33 -34.97
N PRO A 185 -8.08 26.38 -34.49
CA PRO A 185 -7.33 27.62 -34.36
C PRO A 185 -6.90 28.16 -35.73
N GLU A 186 -7.07 29.47 -35.94
CA GLU A 186 -6.62 30.18 -37.14
C GLU A 186 -5.09 30.32 -37.10
N ARG A 187 -4.40 29.75 -38.08
CA ARG A 187 -2.93 29.86 -38.20
C ARG A 187 -2.61 30.97 -39.20
N LEU A 188 -1.75 31.89 -38.77
CA LEU A 188 -1.24 32.97 -39.61
C LEU A 188 -0.19 32.38 -40.56
N ASP A 189 -0.44 32.45 -41.86
CA ASP A 189 0.57 32.11 -42.87
C ASP A 189 1.51 33.31 -43.03
N LEU A 190 2.78 33.15 -42.65
CA LEU A 190 3.86 34.14 -42.81
C LEU A 190 4.63 33.91 -44.11
#